data_AF-A0A845YZZ4-F1
#
_entry.id   AF-A0A845YZZ4-F1
#
_cell.length_a   1.000
_cell.length_b   1.000
_cell.length_c   1.000
_cell.angle_alpha   90.00
_cell.angle_beta   90.00
_cell.angle_gamma   90.00
#
_symmetry.space_group_name_H-M   'P 1'
#
loop_
_entity.id
_entity.type
_entity.pdbx_description
1 polymer ?
#
loop_
_entity_poly.entity_id
_entity_poly.type
_entity_poly.pdbx_seq_one_letter_code
_entity_poly.pdbx_strand_id
1 'polypeptide(L)'
;MKDFLHHQIPAETNQALQAELSKIPLDLENITEEKLQQLGQVIQQQLPEEILQSFKQLTKPHSLPFLVIHNLPIDEKLGKPPVDGKRPQHKTTDISEKILLGISAASSLLPLAYKQEKGVLVQEITPVPGKERSLSNEGSISLGYHTDEAILKRCYRPEFLFLLGLINDSNTPTYIAELNKAFAE
;
A
#
# COMPACT_ATOMS: atom_id res chain seq x y z
N MET A 1 16.75 -13.32 10.94
CA MET A 1 16.26 -12.71 9.69
C MET A 1 17.11 -11.48 9.43
N LYS A 2 18.12 -11.57 8.56
CA LYS A 2 18.94 -10.42 8.17
C LYS A 2 18.26 -9.64 7.03
N ASP A 3 18.12 -8.35 7.31
CA ASP A 3 18.19 -7.18 6.43
C ASP A 3 17.20 -7.12 5.26
N PHE A 4 15.94 -6.90 5.60
CA PHE A 4 15.02 -6.23 4.70
C PHE A 4 15.50 -4.80 4.44
N LEU A 5 15.37 -4.30 3.21
CA LEU A 5 15.64 -2.89 2.93
C LEU A 5 14.54 -2.05 3.58
N HIS A 6 14.92 -1.33 4.63
CA HIS A 6 14.05 -0.43 5.37
C HIS A 6 14.47 1.00 5.08
N HIS A 7 13.52 1.81 4.64
CA HIS A 7 13.69 3.25 4.59
C HIS A 7 12.93 3.90 5.73
N GLN A 8 13.54 4.92 6.34
CA GLN A 8 12.91 5.75 7.33
C GLN A 8 12.68 7.14 6.72
N ILE A 9 11.43 7.55 6.57
CA ILE A 9 11.12 8.89 6.08
C ILE A 9 11.45 9.92 7.17
N PRO A 10 12.29 10.93 6.88
CA PRO A 10 12.53 12.04 7.81
C PRO A 10 11.24 12.79 8.13
N ALA A 11 11.13 13.33 9.35
CA ALA A 11 9.93 14.07 9.77
C ALA A 11 9.62 15.27 8.85
N GLU A 12 10.65 15.96 8.37
CA GLU A 12 10.52 17.06 7.40
C GLU A 12 9.93 16.60 6.06
N THR A 13 10.38 15.45 5.54
CA THR A 13 9.85 14.84 4.32
C THR A 13 8.40 14.41 4.50
N ASN A 14 8.07 13.81 5.65
CA ASN A 14 6.70 13.42 5.99
C ASN A 14 5.78 14.65 5.97
N GLN A 15 6.18 15.74 6.65
CA GLN A 15 5.43 16.99 6.69
C GLN A 15 5.29 17.64 5.31
N ALA A 16 6.35 17.63 4.50
CA ALA A 16 6.30 18.17 3.14
C ALA A 16 5.36 17.37 2.25
N LEU A 17 5.42 16.04 2.31
CA LEU A 17 4.46 15.16 1.63
C LEU A 17 3.02 15.44 2.07
N GLN A 18 2.77 15.50 3.39
CA GLN A 18 1.45 15.83 3.94
C GLN A 18 0.94 17.16 3.35
N ALA A 19 1.78 18.20 3.37
CA ALA A 19 1.41 19.54 2.91
C ALA A 19 1.12 19.60 1.42
N GLU A 20 1.95 18.98 0.56
CA GLU A 20 1.74 19.00 -0.89
C GLU A 20 0.56 18.11 -1.32
N LEU A 21 0.42 16.91 -0.75
CA LEU A 21 -0.68 15.99 -1.08
C LEU A 21 -2.04 16.53 -0.63
N SER A 22 -2.08 17.31 0.45
CA SER A 22 -3.32 17.98 0.91
C SER A 22 -3.87 18.98 -0.11
N LYS A 23 -3.03 19.54 -0.98
CA LYS A 23 -3.44 20.52 -2.01
C LYS A 23 -4.12 19.88 -3.21
N ILE A 24 -4.02 18.56 -3.36
CA ILE A 24 -4.50 17.82 -4.53
C ILE A 24 -5.87 17.23 -4.21
N PRO A 25 -7.00 17.74 -4.72
CA PRO A 25 -8.31 17.15 -4.43
C PRO A 25 -8.44 15.79 -5.13
N LEU A 26 -8.78 14.70 -4.46
CA LEU A 26 -8.90 13.37 -5.08
C LEU A 26 -10.35 12.87 -5.00
N ASP A 27 -10.86 12.37 -6.12
CA ASP A 27 -12.09 11.59 -6.17
C ASP A 27 -11.70 10.11 -6.34
N LEU A 28 -11.88 9.31 -5.29
CA LEU A 28 -11.50 7.90 -5.28
C LEU A 28 -12.34 7.03 -6.21
N GLU A 29 -13.54 7.49 -6.61
CA GLU A 29 -14.39 6.77 -7.55
C GLU A 29 -14.02 7.04 -9.01
N ASN A 30 -13.35 8.17 -9.28
CA ASN A 30 -12.99 8.60 -10.63
C ASN A 30 -11.58 9.20 -10.68
N ILE A 31 -10.58 8.33 -10.48
CA ILE A 31 -9.17 8.71 -10.53
C ILE A 31 -8.69 8.76 -11.98
N THR A 32 -8.26 9.94 -12.43
CA THR A 32 -7.70 10.12 -13.79
C THR A 32 -6.20 9.86 -13.84
N GLU A 33 -5.67 9.55 -15.03
CA GLU A 33 -4.23 9.40 -15.24
C GLU A 33 -3.45 10.68 -14.89
N GLU A 34 -3.99 11.85 -15.25
CA GLU A 34 -3.42 13.15 -14.87
C GLU A 34 -3.27 13.27 -13.35
N LYS A 35 -4.27 12.75 -12.61
CA LYS A 35 -4.22 12.79 -11.15
C LYS A 35 -3.16 11.88 -10.57
N LEU A 36 -3.05 10.66 -11.10
CA LEU A 36 -1.99 9.73 -10.71
C LEU A 36 -0.60 10.32 -11.01
N GLN A 37 -0.43 10.96 -12.18
CA GLN A 37 0.81 11.64 -12.53
C GLN A 37 1.12 12.79 -11.56
N GLN A 38 0.13 13.60 -11.19
CA GLN A 38 0.31 14.68 -10.22
C GLN A 38 0.74 14.15 -8.84
N LEU A 39 0.11 13.07 -8.36
CA LEU A 39 0.50 12.42 -7.11
C LEU A 39 1.92 11.84 -7.18
N GLY A 40 2.24 11.15 -8.27
CA GLY A 40 3.57 10.59 -8.52
C GLY A 40 4.68 11.65 -8.56
N GLN A 41 4.39 12.82 -9.15
CA GLN A 41 5.33 13.95 -9.16
C GLN A 41 5.61 14.48 -7.76
N VAL A 42 4.60 14.60 -6.90
CA VAL A 42 4.81 14.99 -5.49
C VAL A 42 5.71 13.98 -4.78
N ILE A 43 5.45 12.67 -4.95
CA ILE A 43 6.32 11.63 -4.36
C ILE A 43 7.76 11.76 -4.86
N GLN A 44 7.96 11.93 -6.16
CA GLN A 44 9.30 12.08 -6.75
C GLN A 44 10.04 13.35 -6.31
N GLN A 45 9.32 14.44 -6.05
CA GLN A 45 9.93 15.70 -5.63
C GLN A 45 10.29 15.72 -4.14
N GLN A 46 9.52 15.01 -3.31
CA GLN A 46 9.67 15.09 -1.85
C GLN A 46 10.49 13.94 -1.27
N LEU A 47 10.44 12.74 -1.85
CA LEU A 47 11.18 11.60 -1.31
C LEU A 47 12.69 11.71 -1.59
N PRO A 48 13.54 11.26 -0.64
CA PRO A 48 14.96 11.10 -0.87
C PRO A 48 15.27 10.23 -2.09
N GLU A 49 16.31 10.59 -2.84
CA GLU A 49 16.73 9.90 -4.05
C GLU A 49 16.98 8.39 -3.82
N GLU A 50 17.50 8.00 -2.65
CA GLU A 50 17.72 6.60 -2.29
C GLU A 50 16.44 5.75 -2.28
N ILE A 51 15.31 6.33 -1.89
CA ILE A 51 14.01 5.67 -1.89
C ILE A 51 13.47 5.56 -3.32
N LEU A 52 13.63 6.62 -4.11
CA LEU A 52 13.26 6.61 -5.53
C LEU A 52 14.07 5.60 -6.34
N GLN A 53 15.35 5.42 -6.01
CA GLN A 53 16.18 4.36 -6.59
C GLN A 53 15.70 2.98 -6.17
N SER A 54 15.18 2.83 -4.95
CA SER A 54 14.58 1.58 -4.50
C SER A 54 13.30 1.23 -5.25
N PHE A 55 12.47 2.22 -5.63
CA PHE A 55 11.33 2.00 -6.54
C PHE A 55 11.78 1.49 -7.92
N LYS A 56 12.84 2.07 -8.48
CA LYS A 56 13.42 1.60 -9.75
C LYS A 56 14.03 0.21 -9.65
N GLN A 57 14.51 -0.19 -8.47
CA GLN A 57 15.00 -1.54 -8.23
C GLN A 57 13.85 -2.53 -8.06
N LEU A 58 12.78 -2.14 -7.35
CA LEU A 58 11.59 -2.97 -7.13
C LEU A 58 10.99 -3.47 -8.46
N THR A 59 10.95 -2.62 -9.48
CA THR A 59 10.38 -2.96 -10.81
C THR A 59 11.35 -3.69 -11.75
N LYS A 60 12.60 -3.92 -11.33
CA LYS A 60 13.57 -4.68 -12.13
C LYS A 60 13.50 -6.18 -11.81
N PRO A 61 13.41 -7.06 -12.82
CA PRO A 61 13.50 -8.50 -12.60
C PRO A 61 14.76 -8.89 -11.82
N HIS A 62 14.62 -9.86 -10.90
CA HIS A 62 15.71 -10.39 -10.06
C HIS A 62 16.40 -9.36 -9.15
N SER A 63 15.77 -8.21 -8.89
CA SER A 63 16.28 -7.19 -7.98
C SER A 63 15.58 -7.27 -6.62
N LEU A 64 15.07 -6.14 -6.11
CA LEU A 64 14.46 -6.02 -4.79
C LEU A 64 13.05 -6.65 -4.79
N PRO A 65 12.76 -7.70 -3.97
CA PRO A 65 11.46 -8.38 -4.00
C PRO A 65 10.34 -7.66 -3.25
N PHE A 66 10.68 -6.81 -2.27
CA PHE A 66 9.75 -5.93 -1.55
C PHE A 66 10.55 -4.79 -0.89
N LEU A 67 9.83 -3.77 -0.45
CA LEU A 67 10.40 -2.61 0.23
C LEU A 67 9.55 -2.24 1.44
N VAL A 68 10.19 -1.92 2.56
CA VAL A 68 9.49 -1.43 3.76
C VAL A 68 9.88 0.03 3.97
N ILE A 69 8.87 0.91 4.03
CA ILE A 69 9.07 2.34 4.28
C ILE A 69 8.32 2.70 5.55
N HIS A 70 9.05 3.28 6.49
CA HIS A 70 8.53 3.74 7.77
C HIS A 70 8.26 5.23 7.75
N ASN A 71 7.30 5.66 8.56
CA ASN A 71 6.96 7.08 8.77
C ASN A 71 6.50 7.82 7.50
N LEU A 72 5.77 7.14 6.61
CA LEU A 72 4.97 7.82 5.59
C LEU A 72 3.82 8.60 6.25
N PRO A 73 3.38 9.73 5.66
CA PRO A 73 2.25 10.47 6.19
C PRO A 73 0.97 9.66 6.04
N ILE A 74 0.09 9.79 7.04
CA ILE A 74 -1.25 9.21 7.07
C ILE A 74 -2.23 10.31 7.47
N ASP A 75 -3.51 10.01 7.38
CA ASP A 75 -4.56 10.94 7.78
C ASP A 75 -4.47 11.27 9.28
N GLU A 76 -4.57 12.56 9.64
CA GLU A 76 -4.46 13.02 11.04
C GLU A 76 -5.55 12.43 11.94
N LYS A 77 -6.72 12.13 11.36
CA LYS A 77 -7.90 11.62 12.06
C LYS A 77 -8.40 10.33 11.39
N LEU A 78 -7.87 9.20 11.84
CA LEU A 78 -8.29 7.87 11.35
C LEU A 78 -9.61 7.40 11.96
N GLY A 79 -9.88 7.74 13.23
CA GLY A 79 -10.98 7.18 14.00
C GLY A 79 -10.79 5.68 14.28
N LYS A 80 -11.88 4.92 14.44
CA LYS A 80 -11.82 3.46 14.63
C LYS A 80 -11.75 2.75 13.27
N PRO A 81 -11.10 1.56 13.20
CA PRO A 81 -11.17 0.73 12.00
C PRO A 81 -12.63 0.46 11.59
N PRO A 82 -12.94 0.45 10.29
CA PRO A 82 -14.28 0.15 9.82
C PRO A 82 -14.66 -1.30 10.14
N VAL A 83 -15.96 -1.56 10.30
CA VAL A 83 -16.50 -2.90 10.60
C VAL A 83 -17.14 -3.57 9.39
N ASP A 84 -17.10 -2.93 8.22
CA ASP A 84 -17.73 -3.39 6.98
C ASP A 84 -16.74 -3.51 5.82
N GLY A 85 -15.44 -3.32 6.10
CA GLY A 85 -14.39 -3.40 5.08
C GLY A 85 -14.43 -2.28 4.04
N LYS A 86 -15.16 -1.19 4.30
CA LYS A 86 -15.28 0.00 3.44
C LYS A 86 -14.58 1.20 4.06
N ARG A 87 -14.19 2.15 3.22
CA ARG A 87 -13.59 3.41 3.65
C ARG A 87 -14.51 4.12 4.66
N PRO A 88 -14.02 4.50 5.85
CA PRO A 88 -14.88 5.13 6.85
C PRO A 88 -15.41 6.49 6.39
N GLN A 89 -16.71 6.75 6.58
CA GLN A 89 -17.34 8.02 6.21
C GLN A 89 -16.81 9.21 7.01
N HIS A 90 -16.34 8.98 8.24
CA HIS A 90 -15.76 10.04 9.09
C HIS A 90 -14.34 10.43 8.69
N LYS A 91 -13.71 9.68 7.79
CA LYS A 91 -12.37 9.98 7.29
C LYS A 91 -12.47 11.10 6.26
N THR A 92 -12.19 12.33 6.69
CA THR A 92 -12.37 13.56 5.89
C THR A 92 -11.21 13.86 4.95
N THR A 93 -10.08 13.16 5.10
CA THR A 93 -8.89 13.30 4.26
C THR A 93 -8.54 11.96 3.61
N ASP A 94 -7.68 12.01 2.62
CA ASP A 94 -7.34 10.92 1.69
C ASP A 94 -5.81 10.77 1.54
N ILE A 95 -5.05 11.14 2.57
CA ILE A 95 -3.59 11.16 2.52
C ILE A 95 -3.04 9.76 2.34
N SER A 96 -3.56 8.79 3.09
CA SER A 96 -3.10 7.40 3.03
C SER A 96 -3.29 6.80 1.63
N GLU A 97 -4.44 7.07 1.00
CA GLU A 97 -4.78 6.64 -0.35
C GLU A 97 -3.88 7.35 -1.38
N LYS A 98 -3.68 8.67 -1.23
CA LYS A 98 -2.77 9.44 -2.08
C LYS A 98 -1.32 8.96 -2.01
N ILE A 99 -0.86 8.50 -0.84
CA ILE A 99 0.46 7.91 -0.69
C ILE A 99 0.57 6.61 -1.48
N LEU A 100 -0.39 5.70 -1.36
CA LEU A 100 -0.40 4.44 -2.11
C LEU A 100 -0.40 4.69 -3.63
N LEU A 101 -1.31 5.55 -4.10
CA LEU A 101 -1.46 5.90 -5.52
C LEU A 101 -0.27 6.70 -6.07
N GLY A 102 0.28 7.61 -5.26
CA GLY A 102 1.45 8.39 -5.60
C GLY A 102 2.69 7.52 -5.72
N ILE A 103 2.92 6.59 -4.78
CA ILE A 103 4.06 5.67 -4.84
C ILE A 103 3.94 4.74 -6.04
N SER A 104 2.74 4.20 -6.34
CA SER A 104 2.55 3.39 -7.53
C SER A 104 2.88 4.17 -8.80
N ALA A 105 2.39 5.40 -8.92
CA ALA A 105 2.67 6.26 -10.08
C ALA A 105 4.16 6.63 -10.17
N ALA A 106 4.80 6.98 -9.06
CA ALA A 106 6.24 7.27 -8.99
C ALA A 106 7.11 6.07 -9.38
N SER A 107 6.60 4.86 -9.14
CA SER A 107 7.22 3.59 -9.52
C SER A 107 6.91 3.16 -10.96
N SER A 108 6.18 3.98 -11.73
CA SER A 108 5.68 3.64 -13.07
C SER A 108 4.77 2.40 -13.10
N LEU A 109 4.03 2.18 -12.01
CA LEU A 109 3.03 1.12 -11.87
C LEU A 109 1.63 1.71 -11.96
N LEU A 110 0.70 0.92 -12.51
CA LEU A 110 -0.70 1.30 -12.65
C LEU A 110 -1.55 0.61 -11.58
N PRO A 111 -2.25 1.36 -10.71
CA PRO A 111 -3.27 0.81 -9.84
C PRO A 111 -4.36 0.11 -10.65
N LEU A 112 -4.85 -1.02 -10.14
CA LEU A 112 -5.95 -1.75 -10.73
C LEU A 112 -6.87 -2.27 -9.62
N ALA A 113 -8.14 -2.49 -9.97
CA ALA A 113 -9.13 -3.08 -9.07
C ALA A 113 -9.81 -4.25 -9.76
N TYR A 114 -10.13 -5.28 -8.98
CA TYR A 114 -10.98 -6.37 -9.44
C TYR A 114 -12.39 -6.15 -8.91
N LYS A 115 -13.39 -6.28 -9.78
CA LYS A 115 -14.80 -6.15 -9.38
C LYS A 115 -15.18 -7.17 -8.30
N GLN A 116 -14.53 -8.32 -8.29
CA GLN A 116 -14.70 -9.39 -7.31
C GLN A 116 -14.04 -9.06 -5.96
N GLU A 117 -12.98 -8.26 -5.95
CA GLU A 117 -12.25 -7.78 -4.76
C GLU A 117 -12.69 -6.35 -4.42
N LYS A 118 -13.96 -6.18 -4.04
CA LYS A 118 -14.60 -4.90 -3.65
C LYS A 118 -14.73 -3.82 -4.75
N GLY A 119 -14.03 -3.95 -5.88
CA GLY A 119 -14.18 -3.05 -7.04
C GLY A 119 -13.64 -1.64 -6.86
N VAL A 120 -12.80 -1.42 -5.84
CA VAL A 120 -12.17 -0.13 -5.54
C VAL A 120 -10.65 -0.23 -5.62
N LEU A 121 -9.98 0.87 -6.02
CA LEU A 121 -8.52 0.91 -6.21
C LEU A 121 -7.74 0.82 -4.90
N VAL A 122 -8.27 1.40 -3.81
CA VAL A 122 -7.69 1.33 -2.47
C VAL A 122 -8.71 0.67 -1.56
N GLN A 123 -8.30 -0.42 -0.91
CA GLN A 123 -9.16 -1.26 -0.08
C GLN A 123 -8.82 -1.10 1.39
N GLU A 124 -9.85 -1.12 2.24
CA GLU A 124 -9.67 -1.26 3.68
C GLU A 124 -9.48 -2.73 4.05
N ILE A 125 -8.44 -2.98 4.85
CA ILE A 125 -8.11 -4.27 5.44
C ILE A 125 -8.33 -4.16 6.95
N THR A 126 -9.39 -4.77 7.44
CA THR A 126 -9.86 -4.66 8.82
C THR A 126 -10.64 -5.91 9.19
N PRO A 127 -10.58 -6.39 10.44
CA PRO A 127 -11.47 -7.44 10.92
C PRO A 127 -12.94 -7.03 10.77
N VAL A 128 -13.72 -7.86 10.07
CA VAL A 128 -15.17 -7.65 9.89
C VAL A 128 -15.93 -8.60 10.83
N PRO A 129 -16.84 -8.10 11.68
CA PRO A 129 -17.66 -8.95 12.53
C PRO A 129 -18.42 -10.02 11.74
N GLY A 130 -18.39 -11.25 12.21
CA GLY A 130 -18.96 -12.42 11.52
C GLY A 130 -18.04 -13.06 10.48
N LYS A 131 -16.85 -12.49 10.22
CA LYS A 131 -15.81 -13.04 9.34
C LYS A 131 -14.61 -13.58 10.11
N GLU A 132 -14.66 -13.69 11.43
CA GLU A 132 -13.49 -13.96 12.28
C GLU A 132 -12.75 -15.24 11.86
N ARG A 133 -13.47 -16.24 11.35
CA ARG A 133 -12.93 -17.54 10.90
C ARG A 133 -12.65 -17.62 9.39
N SER A 134 -12.78 -16.53 8.63
CA SER A 134 -12.48 -16.54 7.20
C SER A 134 -10.97 -16.52 6.95
N LEU A 135 -10.54 -17.26 5.93
CA LEU A 135 -9.21 -17.12 5.35
C LEU A 135 -9.23 -15.97 4.32
N SER A 136 -9.42 -14.75 4.80
CA SER A 136 -9.41 -13.53 3.98
C SER A 136 -8.82 -12.35 4.76
N ASN A 137 -8.61 -11.22 4.07
CA ASN A 137 -8.18 -9.95 4.66
C ASN A 137 -9.21 -9.32 5.65
N GLU A 138 -10.41 -9.89 5.75
CA GLU A 138 -11.47 -9.51 6.70
C GLU A 138 -11.50 -10.41 7.94
N GLY A 139 -10.73 -11.50 7.94
CA GLY A 139 -10.69 -12.49 9.01
C GLY A 139 -9.78 -12.11 10.17
N SER A 140 -9.77 -12.94 11.21
CA SER A 140 -8.90 -12.78 12.38
C SER A 140 -8.14 -14.06 12.74
N ILE A 141 -8.13 -15.03 11.83
CA ILE A 141 -7.28 -16.22 11.91
C ILE A 141 -6.02 -16.03 11.05
N SER A 142 -5.03 -16.89 11.24
CA SER A 142 -3.83 -16.91 10.41
C SER A 142 -4.20 -17.16 8.93
N LEU A 143 -3.98 -16.16 8.08
CA LEU A 143 -4.30 -16.20 6.65
C LEU A 143 -3.42 -17.17 5.86
N GLY A 144 -2.20 -17.43 6.34
CA GLY A 144 -1.20 -18.26 5.66
C GLY A 144 -0.50 -17.55 4.50
N TYR A 145 0.64 -18.10 4.07
CA TYR A 145 1.39 -17.59 2.93
C TYR A 145 0.66 -17.87 1.62
N HIS A 146 0.59 -16.87 0.74
CA HIS A 146 0.00 -16.99 -0.59
C HIS A 146 0.56 -15.89 -1.52
N THR A 147 0.30 -16.03 -2.81
CA THR A 147 0.45 -14.93 -3.79
C THR A 147 -0.94 -14.41 -4.12
N ASP A 148 -1.14 -13.10 -4.08
CA ASP A 148 -2.41 -12.46 -4.43
C ASP A 148 -2.87 -12.86 -5.83
N GLU A 149 -4.16 -13.18 -5.95
CA GLU A 149 -4.81 -13.55 -7.21
C GLU A 149 -4.09 -14.68 -7.99
N ALA A 150 -3.46 -15.63 -7.29
CA ALA A 150 -2.70 -16.72 -7.91
C ALA A 150 -3.51 -17.59 -8.88
N ILE A 151 -4.84 -17.57 -8.79
CA ILE A 151 -5.74 -18.30 -9.70
C ILE A 151 -5.88 -17.64 -11.07
N LEU A 152 -5.61 -16.33 -11.19
CA LEU A 152 -5.74 -15.60 -12.45
C LEU A 152 -4.61 -15.97 -13.42
N LYS A 153 -4.80 -15.70 -14.72
CA LYS A 153 -3.70 -15.79 -15.69
C LYS A 153 -2.64 -14.74 -15.38
N ARG A 154 -1.36 -15.02 -15.65
CA ARG A 154 -0.24 -14.15 -15.26
C ARG A 154 -0.41 -12.69 -15.71
N CYS A 155 -0.94 -12.45 -16.90
CA CYS A 155 -1.18 -11.10 -17.44
C CYS A 155 -2.28 -10.31 -16.72
N TYR A 156 -3.09 -10.96 -15.87
CA TYR A 156 -4.15 -10.32 -15.10
C TYR A 156 -3.86 -10.29 -13.61
N ARG A 157 -2.71 -10.79 -13.14
CA ARG A 157 -2.33 -10.73 -11.72
C ARG A 157 -1.71 -9.36 -11.42
N PRO A 158 -1.88 -8.84 -10.19
CA PRO A 158 -1.10 -7.68 -9.79
C PRO A 158 0.39 -8.06 -9.80
N GLU A 159 1.24 -7.12 -10.22
CA GLU A 159 2.69 -7.29 -10.15
C GLU A 159 3.22 -6.98 -8.74
N PHE A 160 2.59 -6.02 -8.06
CA PHE A 160 2.93 -5.57 -6.72
C PHE A 160 1.68 -5.39 -5.88
N LEU A 161 1.80 -5.66 -4.59
CA LEU A 161 0.83 -5.31 -3.57
C LEU A 161 1.41 -4.19 -2.70
N PHE A 162 0.61 -3.15 -2.46
CA PHE A 162 0.97 -2.05 -1.59
C PHE A 162 0.12 -2.13 -0.32
N LEU A 163 0.77 -2.14 0.84
CA LEU A 163 0.12 -2.17 2.15
C LEU A 163 0.63 -0.98 2.96
N LEU A 164 -0.29 -0.18 3.50
CA LEU A 164 0.00 0.94 4.40
C LEU A 164 -0.68 0.69 5.74
N GLY A 165 0.12 0.56 6.80
CA GLY A 165 -0.39 0.38 8.15
C GLY A 165 -0.98 1.68 8.70
N LEU A 166 -2.27 1.66 9.02
CA LEU A 166 -2.96 2.81 9.63
C LEU A 166 -3.11 2.65 11.15
N ILE A 167 -3.62 1.50 11.59
CA ILE A 167 -3.84 1.17 13.00
C ILE A 167 -3.39 -0.28 13.21
N ASN A 168 -2.49 -0.51 14.18
CA ASN A 168 -2.00 -1.86 14.52
C ASN A 168 -1.69 -2.00 16.02
N ASP A 169 -2.65 -1.64 16.88
CA ASP A 169 -2.46 -1.66 18.34
C ASP A 169 -2.10 -3.05 18.89
N SER A 170 -2.50 -4.11 18.18
CA SER A 170 -2.20 -5.50 18.55
C SER A 170 -0.81 -5.97 18.09
N ASN A 171 -0.03 -5.12 17.42
CA ASN A 171 1.26 -5.47 16.81
C ASN A 171 1.17 -6.75 15.97
N THR A 172 0.08 -6.91 15.21
CA THR A 172 -0.12 -8.05 14.33
C THR A 172 0.96 -8.01 13.23
N PRO A 173 1.78 -9.06 13.08
CA PRO A 173 2.85 -9.07 12.10
C PRO A 173 2.34 -9.45 10.70
N THR A 174 2.95 -8.86 9.67
CA THR A 174 2.87 -9.36 8.29
C THR A 174 4.09 -10.21 8.01
N TYR A 175 3.88 -11.48 7.67
CA TYR A 175 4.97 -12.38 7.30
C TYR A 175 5.20 -12.37 5.79
N ILE A 176 6.45 -12.16 5.37
CA ILE A 176 6.86 -12.17 3.97
C ILE A 176 7.86 -13.31 3.78
N ALA A 177 7.68 -14.12 2.74
CA ALA A 177 8.59 -15.18 2.37
C ALA A 177 9.11 -14.96 0.95
N GLU A 178 10.42 -14.87 0.80
CA GLU A 178 11.08 -14.75 -0.51
C GLU A 178 11.39 -16.13 -1.08
N LEU A 179 11.00 -16.35 -2.33
CA LEU A 179 11.23 -17.63 -3.01
C LEU A 179 12.71 -18.00 -3.07
N ASN A 180 13.59 -17.04 -3.36
CA ASN A 180 15.04 -17.26 -3.42
C ASN A 180 15.61 -17.70 -2.07
N LYS A 181 15.04 -17.25 -0.95
CA LYS A 181 15.45 -17.67 0.40
C LYS A 181 14.87 -19.03 0.77
N ALA A 182 13.68 -19.38 0.27
CA ALA A 182 13.05 -20.68 0.50
C ALA A 182 13.84 -21.84 -0.13
N PHE A 183 14.62 -21.55 -1.19
CA PHE A 183 15.46 -22.53 -1.89
C PHE A 183 16.97 -22.30 -1.69
N ALA A 184 17.36 -21.32 -0.88
CA ALA A 184 18.77 -21.13 -0.52
C ALA A 184 19.13 -22.11 0.60
N GLU A 185 20.07 -23.01 0.32
CA GLU A 185 20.70 -23.89 1.32
C GLU A 185 21.54 -23.09 2.33
#